data_AF-A0A2E0HP48-F1
#
_entry.id   AF-A0A2E0HP48-F1
#
_cell.length_a   1.000
_cell.length_b   1.000
_cell.length_c   1.000
_cell.angle_alpha   90.00
_cell.angle_beta   90.00
_cell.angle_gamma   90.00
#
_symmetry.space_group_name_H-M   'P 1'
#
loop_
_entity.id
_entity.type
_entity.pdbx_description
1 polymer ?
#
loop_
_entity_poly.entity_id
_entity_poly.type
_entity_poly.pdbx_seq_one_letter_code
_entity_poly.pdbx_strand_id
1 'polypeptide(L)'
;MLASEFGESTLNEKGSGEFDPSFVITKLGSKVNRVIVAGLLERLEPRDTANGSVLYQGQIRDPSGVHYFSVGDYASDSMRELTLQLSPKVESGEPILMLMVAKTRLFQTEEGAIYTSLRPEEACEID
;
A
#
# COMPACT_ATOMS: atom_id res chain seq x y z
N MET A 1 -0.43 8.53 8.50
CA MET A 1 -1.82 8.60 7.99
C MET A 1 -2.63 7.55 8.71
N LEU A 2 -3.84 7.86 9.20
CA LEU A 2 -4.70 6.86 9.86
C LEU A 2 -5.26 5.89 8.82
N ALA A 3 -5.21 4.59 9.11
CA ALA A 3 -5.66 3.52 8.23
C ALA A 3 -7.16 3.59 7.92
N SER A 4 -8.01 3.79 8.92
CA SER A 4 -9.46 3.92 8.71
C SER A 4 -9.81 5.14 7.86
N GLU A 5 -9.22 6.30 8.17
CA GLU A 5 -9.44 7.54 7.42
C GLU A 5 -9.05 7.40 5.94
N PHE A 6 -7.89 6.80 5.68
CA PHE A 6 -7.43 6.53 4.32
C PHE A 6 -8.30 5.46 3.64
N GLY A 7 -8.53 4.34 4.31
CA GLY A 7 -9.26 3.17 3.81
C GLY A 7 -10.70 3.47 3.36
N GLU A 8 -11.35 4.42 4.04
CA GLU A 8 -12.73 4.83 3.71
C GLU A 8 -12.80 5.88 2.60
N SER A 9 -11.68 6.39 2.11
CA SER A 9 -11.63 7.46 1.11
C SER A 9 -12.19 7.02 -0.23
N THR A 10 -13.10 7.82 -0.80
CA THR A 10 -13.80 7.50 -2.05
C THR A 10 -13.57 8.53 -3.15
N LEU A 11 -12.79 9.57 -2.87
CA LEU A 11 -12.56 10.68 -3.79
C LEU A 11 -11.10 10.71 -4.21
N ASN A 12 -10.89 10.90 -5.52
CA ASN A 12 -9.59 11.19 -6.09
C ASN A 12 -9.62 12.51 -6.87
N GLU A 13 -8.51 13.24 -6.81
CA GLU A 13 -8.29 14.42 -7.63
C GLU A 13 -7.07 14.17 -8.52
N LYS A 14 -7.26 14.19 -9.84
CA LYS A 14 -6.17 14.09 -10.82
C LYS A 14 -6.37 15.18 -11.86
N GLY A 15 -5.30 15.87 -12.22
CA GLY A 15 -5.34 16.86 -13.30
C GLY A 15 -5.55 16.23 -14.68
N SER A 16 -5.82 17.07 -15.68
CA SER A 16 -6.12 16.64 -17.06
C SER A 16 -4.89 16.22 -17.86
N GLY A 17 -3.69 16.58 -17.41
CA GLY A 17 -2.43 16.18 -18.01
C GLY A 17 -2.11 14.71 -17.76
N GLU A 18 -1.44 14.08 -18.73
CA GLU A 18 -1.03 12.67 -18.64
C GLU A 18 -0.16 12.40 -17.41
N PHE A 19 0.73 13.34 -17.09
CA PHE A 19 1.68 13.29 -15.97
C PHE A 19 1.20 14.03 -14.72
N ASP A 20 -0.06 14.50 -14.71
CA ASP A 20 -0.55 15.25 -13.56
C ASP A 20 -0.63 14.35 -12.32
N PRO A 21 -0.24 14.89 -11.15
CA PRO A 21 -0.30 14.14 -9.92
C PRO A 21 -1.74 13.74 -9.59
N SER A 22 -1.87 12.54 -9.04
CA SER A 22 -3.13 12.04 -8.48
C SER A 22 -3.07 12.13 -6.96
N PHE A 23 -4.17 12.57 -6.36
CA PHE A 23 -4.35 12.68 -4.92
C PHE A 23 -5.58 11.90 -4.48
N VAL A 24 -5.47 11.22 -3.35
CA VAL A 24 -6.64 10.73 -2.62
C VAL A 24 -7.11 11.83 -1.69
N ILE A 25 -8.41 12.11 -1.68
CA ILE A 25 -9.02 13.06 -0.76
C ILE A 25 -9.62 12.29 0.40
N THR A 26 -9.09 12.49 1.60
CA THR A 26 -9.57 11.79 2.79
C THR A 26 -10.93 12.30 3.23
N LYS A 27 -11.63 11.55 4.10
CA LYS A 27 -12.93 11.98 4.65
C LYS A 27 -12.85 13.30 5.42
N LEU A 28 -11.70 13.61 6.01
CA LEU A 28 -11.46 14.89 6.68
C LEU A 28 -11.01 16.01 5.72
N GLY A 29 -10.94 15.73 4.42
CA GLY A 29 -10.63 16.71 3.38
C GLY A 29 -9.14 16.87 3.09
N SER A 30 -8.26 16.01 3.62
CA SER A 30 -6.83 16.07 3.32
C SER A 30 -6.56 15.61 1.90
N LYS A 31 -5.74 16.37 1.16
CA LYS A 31 -5.28 16.02 -0.20
C LYS A 31 -3.95 15.29 -0.14
N VAL A 32 -3.96 13.99 -0.43
CA VAL A 32 -2.84 13.08 -0.11
C VAL A 32 -2.28 12.45 -1.38
N ASN A 33 -0.97 12.61 -1.61
CA ASN A 33 -0.24 11.94 -2.71
C ASN A 33 0.69 10.84 -2.18
N ARG A 34 1.33 11.11 -1.04
CA ARG A 34 2.24 10.20 -0.35
C ARG A 34 1.91 10.17 1.12
N VAL A 35 2.15 9.04 1.74
CA VAL A 35 1.97 8.82 3.17
C VAL A 35 3.20 8.17 3.75
N ILE A 36 3.40 8.43 5.03
CA ILE A 36 4.21 7.59 5.90
C ILE A 36 3.22 6.82 6.79
N VAL A 37 3.37 5.51 6.83
CA VAL A 37 2.59 4.60 7.67
C VAL A 37 3.54 3.72 8.46
N ALA A 38 3.16 3.37 9.68
CA ALA A 38 3.93 2.49 10.55
C ALA A 38 3.00 1.53 11.26
N GLY A 39 3.43 0.30 11.47
CA GLY A 39 2.63 -0.70 12.16
C GLY A 39 3.16 -2.12 12.01
N LEU A 40 2.37 -3.08 12.47
CA LEU A 40 2.68 -4.51 12.35
C LEU A 40 2.43 -4.97 10.91
N LEU A 41 3.42 -5.58 10.27
CA LEU A 41 3.25 -6.28 9.00
C LEU A 41 2.52 -7.61 9.25
N GLU A 42 1.20 -7.62 9.07
CA GLU A 42 0.36 -8.79 9.39
C GLU A 42 0.33 -9.83 8.28
N ARG A 43 0.44 -9.40 7.03
CA ARG A 43 0.38 -10.27 5.85
C ARG A 43 1.31 -9.77 4.77
N LEU A 44 1.92 -10.71 4.05
CA LEU A 44 2.71 -10.46 2.86
C LEU A 44 2.72 -11.71 1.98
N GLU A 45 1.69 -11.83 1.14
CA GLU A 45 1.42 -13.05 0.37
C GLU A 45 1.65 -12.81 -1.13
N PRO A 46 2.31 -13.74 -1.84
CA PRO A 46 2.42 -13.68 -3.29
C PRO A 46 1.07 -13.99 -3.94
N ARG A 47 0.76 -13.30 -5.03
CA ARG A 47 -0.43 -13.52 -5.85
C ARG A 47 -0.06 -13.52 -7.32
N ASP A 48 -0.35 -14.63 -7.99
CA ASP A 48 -0.19 -14.71 -9.45
C ASP A 48 -1.19 -13.78 -10.14
N THR A 49 -0.69 -13.02 -11.11
CA THR A 49 -1.49 -12.13 -11.94
C THR A 49 -1.71 -12.74 -13.32
N ALA A 50 -2.73 -12.28 -14.04
CA ALA A 50 -3.13 -12.85 -15.33
C ALA A 50 -2.05 -12.75 -16.44
N ASN A 51 -1.08 -11.86 -16.28
CA ASN A 51 0.04 -11.71 -17.22
C ASN A 51 1.25 -12.61 -16.87
N GLY A 52 1.12 -13.49 -15.88
CA GLY A 52 2.16 -14.40 -15.43
C GLY A 52 3.18 -13.79 -14.46
N SER A 53 2.95 -12.56 -13.98
CA SER A 53 3.82 -11.93 -12.99
C SER A 53 3.30 -12.09 -11.55
N VAL A 54 4.21 -12.01 -10.58
CA VAL A 54 3.89 -12.19 -9.16
C VAL A 54 3.72 -10.82 -8.51
N LEU A 55 2.55 -10.58 -7.94
CA LEU A 55 2.24 -9.40 -7.14
C LEU A 55 2.18 -9.80 -5.67
N TYR A 56 3.02 -9.20 -4.83
CA TYR A 56 2.89 -9.37 -3.39
C TYR A 56 1.82 -8.42 -2.85
N GLN A 57 0.86 -8.97 -2.11
CA GLN A 57 -0.16 -8.20 -1.40
C GLN A 57 0.14 -8.22 0.09
N GLY A 58 0.22 -7.03 0.69
CA GLY A 58 0.59 -6.89 2.08
C GLY A 58 -0.37 -6.02 2.89
N GLN A 59 -0.31 -6.20 4.21
CA GLN A 59 -1.14 -5.49 5.19
C GLN A 59 -0.26 -4.96 6.33
N ILE A 60 -0.31 -3.65 6.57
CA ILE A 60 0.27 -3.03 7.77
C ILE A 60 -0.89 -2.62 8.69
N ARG A 61 -0.94 -3.20 9.89
CA ARG A 61 -1.91 -2.82 10.92
C ARG A 61 -1.33 -1.77 11.86
N ASP A 62 -2.03 -0.66 11.99
CA ASP A 62 -1.82 0.35 13.03
C ASP A 62 -3.04 0.37 13.98
N PRO A 63 -3.01 1.12 15.10
CA PRO A 63 -4.14 1.19 16.03
C PRO A 63 -5.45 1.72 15.42
N SER A 64 -5.40 2.35 14.24
CA SER A 64 -6.57 2.90 13.55
C SER A 64 -7.15 1.97 12.48
N GLY A 65 -6.46 0.88 12.12
CA GLY A 65 -6.95 -0.09 11.13
C GLY A 65 -5.85 -0.75 10.30
N VAL A 66 -6.17 -1.10 9.05
CA VAL A 66 -5.26 -1.81 8.13
C VAL A 66 -4.99 -0.98 6.89
N HIS A 67 -3.71 -0.77 6.58
CA HIS A 67 -3.27 -0.28 5.29
C HIS A 67 -2.99 -1.46 4.35
N TYR A 68 -3.61 -1.45 3.17
CA TYR A 68 -3.34 -2.43 2.12
C TYR A 68 -2.30 -1.89 1.15
N PHE A 69 -1.25 -2.66 0.88
CA PHE A 69 -0.23 -2.29 -0.09
C PHE A 69 0.05 -3.43 -1.07
N SER A 70 0.66 -3.09 -2.21
CA SER A 70 1.12 -4.10 -3.16
C SER A 70 2.48 -3.77 -3.74
N VAL A 71 3.30 -4.81 -3.90
CA VAL A 71 4.64 -4.75 -4.50
C VAL A 71 4.65 -5.68 -5.71
N GLY A 72 4.80 -5.10 -6.90
CA GLY A 72 4.91 -5.86 -8.15
C GLY A 72 6.22 -5.52 -8.87
N ASP A 73 6.35 -5.95 -10.12
CA ASP A 73 7.59 -5.84 -10.89
C ASP A 73 8.09 -4.41 -11.09
N TYR A 74 7.17 -3.44 -11.12
CA TYR A 74 7.48 -2.02 -11.27
C TYR A 74 7.89 -1.33 -9.95
N ALA A 75 7.98 -2.05 -8.84
CA ALA A 75 8.58 -1.51 -7.62
C ALA A 75 10.11 -1.38 -7.78
N SER A 76 10.74 -0.55 -6.95
CA SER A 76 12.20 -0.45 -6.91
C SER A 76 12.82 -1.80 -6.55
N ASP A 77 14.04 -2.04 -7.03
CA ASP A 77 14.78 -3.28 -6.75
C ASP A 77 14.90 -3.53 -5.25
N SER A 78 15.21 -2.48 -4.48
CA SER A 78 15.28 -2.53 -3.01
C SER A 78 13.96 -2.95 -2.34
N MET A 79 12.82 -2.44 -2.82
CA MET A 79 11.52 -2.85 -2.29
C MET A 79 11.17 -4.30 -2.62
N ARG A 80 11.54 -4.78 -3.82
CA ARG A 80 11.32 -6.18 -4.21
C ARG A 80 12.18 -7.12 -3.37
N GLU A 81 13.47 -6.79 -3.20
CA GLU A 81 14.39 -7.56 -2.34
C GLU A 81 13.90 -7.61 -0.88
N LEU A 82 13.52 -6.47 -0.31
CA LEU A 82 12.95 -6.40 1.03
C LEU A 82 11.69 -7.25 1.15
N THR A 83 10.81 -7.21 0.15
CA THR A 83 9.58 -8.02 0.13
C THR A 83 9.88 -9.52 0.17
N LEU A 84 10.85 -9.97 -0.62
CA LEU A 84 11.29 -11.37 -0.65
C LEU A 84 11.92 -11.80 0.68
N GLN A 85 12.64 -10.90 1.36
CA GLN A 85 13.22 -11.16 2.68
C GLN A 85 12.15 -11.27 3.76
N LEU A 86 11.12 -10.43 3.72
CA LEU A 86 10.10 -10.34 4.77
C LEU A 86 8.98 -11.37 4.63
N SER A 87 8.60 -11.74 3.40
CA SER A 87 7.52 -12.71 3.15
C SER A 87 7.66 -14.02 3.94
N PRO A 88 8.81 -14.73 3.96
CA PRO A 88 8.96 -15.96 4.75
C PRO A 88 8.95 -15.73 6.27
N LYS A 89 9.37 -14.55 6.75
CA LYS A 89 9.30 -14.20 8.17
C LYS A 89 7.85 -13.98 8.62
N VAL A 90 7.04 -13.32 7.78
CA VAL A 90 5.61 -13.16 8.05
C VAL A 90 4.92 -14.53 8.05
N GLU A 91 5.26 -15.41 7.10
CA GLU A 91 4.73 -16.78 7.03
C GLU A 91 5.06 -17.62 8.27
N SER A 92 6.25 -17.43 8.87
CA SER A 92 6.66 -18.10 10.10
C SER A 92 6.04 -17.52 11.38
N GLY A 93 5.28 -16.42 11.26
CA GLY A 93 4.62 -15.74 12.37
C GLY A 93 5.53 -14.78 13.16
N GLU A 94 6.67 -14.38 12.59
CA GLU A 94 7.55 -13.37 13.21
C GLU A 94 6.84 -12.00 13.24
N PRO A 95 6.75 -11.34 14.42
CA PRO A 95 6.16 -10.01 14.51
C PRO A 95 7.14 -8.97 13.97
N ILE A 96 6.81 -8.36 12.84
CA ILE A 96 7.66 -7.37 12.18
C ILE A 96 6.97 -6.01 12.24
N LEU A 97 7.57 -5.06 12.94
CA LEU A 97 7.14 -3.67 12.87
C LEU A 97 7.82 -3.01 11.67
N MET A 98 7.05 -2.25 10.90
CA MET A 98 7.54 -1.62 9.67
C MET A 98 7.15 -0.15 9.62
N LEU A 99 8.06 0.68 9.10
CA LEU A 99 7.78 2.02 8.60
C LEU A 99 7.81 1.99 7.07
N MET A 100 6.86 2.63 6.41
CA MET A 100 6.75 2.66 4.95
C MET A 100 6.39 4.04 4.43
N VAL A 101 7.14 4.50 3.43
CA VAL A 101 6.78 5.61 2.54
C VAL A 101 6.09 5.03 1.31
N ALA A 102 4.88 5.50 1.02
CA ALA A 102 4.11 4.97 -0.09
C ALA A 102 3.32 6.05 -0.85
N LYS A 103 3.16 5.83 -2.16
CA LYS A 103 2.18 6.56 -2.97
C LYS A 103 0.78 6.02 -2.74
N THR A 104 -0.16 6.93 -2.54
CA THR A 104 -1.57 6.57 -2.43
C THR A 104 -2.17 6.30 -3.81
N ARG A 105 -3.01 5.27 -3.91
CA ARG A 105 -3.85 5.00 -5.06
C ARG A 105 -5.28 4.82 -4.62
N LEU A 106 -6.18 5.21 -5.51
CA LEU A 106 -7.59 4.86 -5.48
C LEU A 106 -7.90 4.20 -6.82
N PHE A 107 -8.54 3.05 -6.78
CA PHE A 107 -9.00 2.36 -7.98
C PHE A 107 -10.44 1.92 -7.78
N GLN A 108 -11.17 1.85 -8.90
CA GLN A 108 -12.55 1.43 -8.94
C GLN A 108 -12.64 0.14 -9.75
N THR A 109 -13.35 -0.85 -9.23
CA THR A 109 -13.65 -2.08 -9.96
C THR A 109 -14.74 -1.85 -11.00
N GLU A 110 -14.90 -2.78 -11.94
CA GLU A 110 -15.98 -2.73 -12.94
C GLU A 110 -17.37 -2.72 -12.30
N GLU A 111 -17.52 -3.37 -11.14
CA GLU A 111 -18.74 -3.39 -10.32
C GLU A 111 -18.98 -2.07 -9.56
N GLY A 112 -18.07 -1.10 -9.69
CA GLY A 112 -18.18 0.22 -9.09
C GLY A 112 -17.64 0.33 -7.66
N ALA A 113 -17.12 -0.75 -7.08
CA ALA A 113 -16.51 -0.71 -5.75
C ALA A 113 -15.20 0.08 -5.77
N ILE A 114 -15.02 0.97 -4.80
CA ILE A 114 -13.84 1.83 -4.68
C ILE A 114 -12.94 1.30 -3.59
N TYR A 115 -11.65 1.18 -3.90
CA TYR A 115 -10.62 0.74 -2.96
C TYR A 115 -9.45 1.70 -2.96
N THR A 116 -8.89 1.91 -1.78
CA THR A 116 -7.60 2.56 -1.61
C THR A 116 -6.49 1.54 -1.43
N SER A 117 -5.32 1.82 -2.01
CA SER A 117 -4.14 0.98 -1.84
C SER A 117 -2.88 1.84 -1.83
N LEU A 118 -1.85 1.34 -1.16
CA LEU A 118 -0.54 1.93 -1.12
C LEU A 118 0.40 1.22 -2.11
N ARG A 119 1.15 2.02 -2.87
CA ARG A 119 2.31 1.55 -3.64
C ARG A 119 3.56 1.95 -2.86
N PRO A 120 4.27 1.01 -2.22
CA PRO A 120 5.49 1.33 -1.49
C PRO A 120 6.55 1.96 -2.39
N GLU A 121 7.24 2.98 -1.88
CA GLU A 121 8.44 3.56 -2.49
C GLU A 121 9.67 3.14 -1.69
N GLU A 122 9.58 3.19 -0.36
CA GLU A 122 10.62 2.79 0.59
C GLU A 122 9.98 2.20 1.86
N ALA A 123 10.67 1.25 2.50
CA ALA A 123 10.25 0.71 3.79
C ALA A 123 11.47 0.20 4.58
N CYS A 124 11.33 0.14 5.90
CA CYS A 124 12.30 -0.50 6.77
C CYS A 124 11.59 -1.15 7.97
N GLU A 125 12.23 -2.18 8.52
CA GLU A 125 11.89 -2.73 9.84
C GLU A 125 12.25 -1.70 10.92
N ILE A 126 11.46 -1.64 11.99
CA ILE A 126 11.67 -0.74 13.14
C ILE A 126 11.58 -1.53 14.45
N ASP A 127 12.25 -1.06 15.50
CA ASP A 127 12.27 -1.65 16.84
C ASP A 127 11.21 -1.07 17.78
#